data_AF-A0A2C9LVP9-F1
#
_entry.id   AF-A0A2C9LVP9-F1
#
_cell.length_a   1.000
_cell.length_b   1.000
_cell.length_c   1.000
_cell.angle_alpha   90.00
_cell.angle_beta   90.00
_cell.angle_gamma   90.00
#
_symmetry.space_group_name_H-M   'P 1'
#
loop_
_entity.id
_entity.type
_entity.pdbx_description
1 polymer ?
#
loop_
_entity_poly.entity_id
_entity_poly.type
_entity_poly.pdbx_seq_one_letter_code
_entity_poly.pdbx_strand_id
1 'polypeptide(L)'
;MPVIALKSVKNKERRRETLETNDLRAGFLLEASVDTRQPTVNPPFLSKDYLGIQNDFFVRCKATDEQADNMTAENQLIWLALQRKVESDSEYTDLAVFDPGNTTEFQKLSYIPEGRMWDVEFLGGGGNSSQFSQITINIKDGGCSDIALYRCATRYNNDCRNVYTEPSTHSNKGNIF
;
A
#
# COMPACT_ATOMS: atom_id res chain seq x y z
N MET A 1 20.03 -38.67 28.24
CA MET A 1 18.75 -38.45 28.94
C MET A 1 19.04 -37.70 30.22
N PRO A 2 18.43 -36.52 30.43
CA PRO A 2 17.21 -36.52 31.21
C PRO A 2 16.07 -35.65 30.64
N VAL A 3 14.87 -36.07 31.04
CA VAL A 3 13.54 -35.50 30.82
C VAL A 3 13.35 -34.33 31.78
N ILE A 4 12.87 -33.19 31.29
CA ILE A 4 12.39 -32.09 32.16
C ILE A 4 10.91 -31.86 31.90
N ALA A 5 10.15 -31.97 32.98
CA ALA A 5 8.70 -32.07 33.04
C ALA A 5 7.97 -30.74 32.90
N LEU A 6 6.82 -30.79 32.24
CA LEU A 6 5.79 -29.75 32.23
C LEU A 6 5.15 -29.61 33.61
N LYS A 7 4.92 -28.37 34.06
CA LYS A 7 3.96 -28.06 35.12
C LYS A 7 2.82 -27.20 34.60
N SER A 8 1.63 -27.78 34.71
CA SER A 8 0.30 -27.18 34.54
C SER A 8 0.03 -26.16 35.65
N VAL A 9 -0.54 -25.01 35.30
CA VAL A 9 -1.16 -24.07 36.24
C VAL A 9 -2.64 -23.95 35.89
N LYS A 10 -3.47 -24.42 36.82
CA LYS A 10 -4.93 -24.25 36.86
C LYS A 10 -5.31 -23.05 37.76
N ASN A 11 -6.57 -22.63 37.60
CA ASN A 11 -7.39 -21.74 38.45
C ASN A 11 -7.31 -20.24 38.10
N LYS A 12 -8.40 -19.48 38.12
CA LYS A 12 -9.57 -19.58 39.01
C LYS A 12 -10.73 -18.78 38.42
N GLU A 13 -11.89 -19.41 38.26
CA GLU A 13 -13.17 -18.73 38.08
C GLU A 13 -13.50 -17.85 39.31
N ARG A 14 -14.09 -16.68 39.07
CA ARG A 14 -14.82 -15.94 40.09
C ARG A 14 -16.03 -15.25 39.46
N ARG A 15 -17.19 -15.92 39.57
CA ARG A 15 -18.53 -15.33 39.42
C ARG A 15 -18.75 -14.22 40.46
N ARG A 16 -19.40 -13.13 40.05
CA ARG A 16 -20.25 -12.31 40.91
C ARG A 16 -21.48 -11.86 40.11
N GLU A 17 -22.63 -12.36 40.54
CA GLU A 17 -23.95 -11.84 40.27
C GLU A 17 -24.25 -10.71 41.26
N THR A 18 -24.95 -9.66 40.79
CA THR A 18 -25.89 -8.82 41.55
C THR A 18 -26.64 -7.99 40.49
N LEU A 19 -27.86 -8.38 40.13
CA LEU A 19 -29.17 -8.02 40.69
C LEU A 19 -29.60 -6.56 40.46
N GLU A 20 -30.79 -6.48 39.85
CA GLU A 20 -31.56 -5.37 39.30
C GLU A 20 -31.84 -4.20 40.25
N THR A 21 -32.09 -3.02 39.66
CA THR A 21 -33.26 -2.20 40.02
C THR A 21 -33.74 -1.43 38.78
N ASN A 22 -35.03 -1.62 38.48
CA ASN A 22 -35.79 -0.83 37.51
C ASN A 22 -36.05 0.57 38.09
N ASP A 23 -35.90 1.61 37.27
CA ASP A 23 -36.60 2.86 37.52
C ASP A 23 -37.13 3.47 36.21
N LEU A 24 -38.45 3.64 36.18
CA LEU A 24 -39.23 4.16 35.08
C LEU A 24 -39.06 5.68 35.00
N ARG A 25 -38.47 6.17 33.90
CA ARG A 25 -38.76 7.52 33.42
C ARG A 25 -39.08 7.51 31.93
N ALA A 26 -40.36 7.73 31.65
CA ALA A 26 -40.86 8.13 30.35
C ALA A 26 -40.22 9.46 29.96
N GLY A 27 -39.26 9.39 29.04
CA GLY A 27 -38.65 10.53 28.35
C GLY A 27 -38.86 10.33 26.86
N PHE A 28 -39.71 11.15 26.29
CA PHE A 28 -39.94 11.30 24.86
C PHE A 28 -38.60 11.55 24.16
N LEU A 29 -38.07 10.55 23.45
CA LEU A 29 -36.89 10.70 22.59
C LEU A 29 -37.32 10.44 21.16
N LEU A 30 -37.22 11.49 20.34
CA LEU A 30 -37.21 11.39 18.89
C LEU A 30 -36.14 10.38 18.49
N GLU A 31 -36.54 9.21 17.99
CA GLU A 31 -35.67 8.37 17.17
C GLU A 31 -35.41 9.13 15.87
N ALA A 32 -34.43 10.03 15.91
CA ALA A 32 -33.72 10.40 14.70
C ALA A 32 -33.09 9.10 14.21
N SER A 33 -33.68 8.52 13.16
CA SER A 33 -33.04 7.51 12.34
C SER A 33 -31.75 8.15 11.82
N VAL A 34 -30.66 7.90 12.55
CA VAL A 34 -29.32 8.14 12.04
C VAL A 34 -29.18 7.12 10.92
N ASP A 35 -29.28 7.61 9.69
CA ASP A 35 -28.88 6.83 8.52
C ASP A 35 -27.38 6.56 8.69
N THR A 36 -27.07 5.41 9.29
CA THR A 36 -25.71 4.85 9.41
C THR A 36 -25.25 4.29 8.08
N ARG A 37 -25.75 4.80 6.95
CA ARG A 37 -24.92 4.88 5.75
C ARG A 37 -23.81 5.87 6.06
N GLN A 38 -22.77 5.38 6.77
CA GLN A 38 -21.43 5.88 6.56
C GLN A 38 -21.31 6.05 5.05
N PRO A 39 -21.02 7.26 4.52
CA PRO A 39 -20.67 7.37 3.13
C PRO A 39 -19.57 6.34 2.95
N THR A 40 -19.84 5.31 2.15
CA THR A 40 -18.80 4.41 1.70
C THR A 40 -17.83 5.35 1.04
N VAL A 41 -16.75 5.67 1.76
CA VAL A 41 -15.62 6.39 1.23
C VAL A 41 -15.09 5.43 0.20
N ASN A 42 -15.67 5.50 -1.00
CA ASN A 42 -15.23 4.74 -2.13
C ASN A 42 -13.75 5.06 -2.22
N PRO A 43 -12.86 4.06 -2.18
CA PRO A 43 -11.45 4.33 -2.40
C PRO A 43 -11.40 5.14 -3.70
N PRO A 44 -10.60 6.23 -3.76
CA PRO A 44 -10.70 7.18 -4.84
C PRO A 44 -10.16 6.51 -6.09
N PHE A 45 -11.04 5.79 -6.78
CA PHE A 45 -10.82 5.33 -8.12
C PHE A 45 -10.65 6.59 -8.95
N LEU A 46 -9.49 6.70 -9.57
CA LEU A 46 -9.02 7.84 -10.33
C LEU A 46 -9.96 8.15 -11.51
N SER A 47 -11.05 8.90 -11.28
CA SER A 47 -11.93 9.34 -12.37
C SER A 47 -11.17 10.24 -13.35
N LYS A 48 -11.31 9.98 -14.66
CA LYS A 48 -10.69 10.78 -15.73
C LYS A 48 -11.05 12.27 -15.62
N ASP A 49 -12.30 12.55 -15.26
CA ASP A 49 -12.83 13.91 -15.07
C ASP A 49 -12.27 14.56 -13.79
N TYR A 50 -12.04 13.77 -12.75
CA TYR A 50 -11.55 14.25 -11.45
C TYR A 50 -10.08 14.71 -11.49
N LEU A 51 -9.27 14.07 -12.33
CA LEU A 51 -7.83 14.34 -12.41
C LEU A 51 -7.47 15.37 -13.50
N GLY A 52 -8.44 15.78 -14.32
CA GLY A 52 -8.19 16.60 -15.51
C GLY A 52 -7.08 16.02 -16.38
N ILE A 53 -6.94 14.68 -16.40
CA ILE A 53 -5.80 14.03 -17.04
C ILE A 53 -5.86 14.38 -18.52
N GLN A 54 -4.79 15.01 -18.98
CA GLN A 54 -4.49 14.99 -20.40
C GLN A 54 -4.32 13.53 -20.83
N ASN A 55 -4.27 13.27 -22.13
CA ASN A 55 -4.04 11.91 -22.61
C ASN A 55 -2.72 11.31 -22.05
N ASP A 56 -1.78 12.11 -21.52
CA ASP A 56 -0.53 11.59 -20.99
C ASP A 56 -0.35 11.90 -19.50
N PHE A 57 0.09 10.89 -18.73
CA PHE A 57 0.45 11.03 -17.31
C PHE A 57 1.58 10.08 -16.93
N PHE A 58 2.14 10.24 -15.73
CA PHE A 58 3.12 9.29 -15.22
C PHE A 58 2.85 8.94 -13.76
N VAL A 59 3.28 7.74 -13.38
CA VAL A 59 3.26 7.26 -12.00
C VAL A 59 4.70 7.04 -11.59
N ARG A 60 5.10 7.62 -10.46
CA ARG A 60 6.49 7.56 -10.01
C ARG A 60 6.55 6.97 -8.62
N CYS A 61 7.32 5.90 -8.50
CA CYS A 61 7.61 5.25 -7.24
C CYS A 61 9.06 5.49 -6.83
N LYS A 62 9.28 6.12 -5.68
CA LYS A 62 10.62 6.35 -5.12
C LYS A 62 10.74 5.58 -3.80
N ALA A 63 11.90 4.98 -3.56
CA ALA A 63 12.26 4.62 -2.19
C ALA A 63 12.36 5.93 -1.38
N THR A 64 11.54 6.10 -0.34
CA THR A 64 11.39 7.37 0.37
C THR A 64 12.59 7.69 1.27
N ASP A 65 12.99 8.97 1.28
CA ASP A 65 14.08 9.48 2.11
C ASP A 65 13.81 9.37 3.61
N GLU A 66 12.55 9.40 4.06
CA GLU A 66 12.22 9.22 5.49
C GLU A 66 12.64 7.85 6.04
N GLN A 67 12.79 6.84 5.17
CA GLN A 67 13.42 5.58 5.52
C GLN A 67 14.92 5.55 5.14
N ALA A 68 15.33 6.36 4.16
CA ALA A 68 16.73 6.49 3.73
C ALA A 68 17.64 7.27 4.68
N ASP A 69 17.11 8.24 5.42
CA ASP A 69 17.86 9.00 6.43
C ASP A 69 18.27 8.12 7.62
N ASN A 70 17.54 7.02 7.85
CA ASN A 70 17.91 5.95 8.76
C ASN A 70 18.62 4.77 8.07
N MET A 71 18.98 4.89 6.78
CA MET A 71 19.74 3.84 6.10
C MET A 71 21.20 3.89 6.55
N THR A 72 21.52 3.11 7.58
CA THR A 72 22.89 2.65 7.78
C THR A 72 23.30 1.75 6.60
N ALA A 73 24.60 1.46 6.44
CA ALA A 73 25.06 0.47 5.45
C ALA A 73 24.36 -0.90 5.58
N GLU A 74 23.74 -1.15 6.74
CA GLU A 74 23.00 -2.37 7.08
C GLU A 74 21.54 -2.36 6.62
N ASN A 75 20.98 -1.21 6.22
CA ASN A 75 19.60 -1.07 5.79
C ASN A 75 19.58 -0.74 4.29
N GLN A 76 19.71 -1.77 3.46
CA GLN A 76 19.77 -1.67 2.01
C GLN A 76 18.41 -2.00 1.41
N LEU A 77 17.99 -1.22 0.42
CA LEU A 77 16.83 -1.58 -0.41
C LEU A 77 17.14 -2.90 -1.11
N ILE A 78 16.28 -3.89 -0.96
CA ILE A 78 16.37 -5.17 -1.68
C ILE A 78 15.32 -5.29 -2.76
N TRP A 79 14.23 -4.52 -2.66
CA TRP A 79 13.13 -4.61 -3.60
C TRP A 79 12.28 -3.35 -3.56
N LEU A 80 11.98 -2.82 -4.74
CA LEU A 80 11.07 -1.71 -4.98
C LEU A 80 10.11 -2.15 -6.07
N ALA A 81 8.81 -2.02 -5.85
CA ALA A 81 7.81 -2.29 -6.86
C ALA A 81 6.78 -1.18 -6.93
N LEU A 82 6.32 -0.95 -8.16
CA LEU A 82 5.16 -0.14 -8.46
C LEU A 82 3.99 -1.09 -8.72
N GLN A 83 2.96 -0.98 -7.89
CA GLN A 83 1.79 -1.84 -7.94
C GLN A 83 0.55 -1.09 -8.42
N ARG A 84 -0.36 -1.80 -9.07
CA ARG A 84 -1.65 -1.30 -9.55
C ARG A 84 -2.78 -2.22 -9.12
N LYS A 85 -3.92 -1.64 -8.80
CA LYS A 85 -5.18 -2.35 -8.55
C LYS A 85 -6.31 -1.64 -9.27
N VAL A 86 -6.90 -2.27 -10.29
CA VAL A 86 -8.13 -1.74 -10.91
C VAL A 86 -9.35 -2.07 -10.06
N GLU A 87 -10.49 -1.45 -10.37
CA GLU A 87 -11.74 -1.64 -9.63
C GLU A 87 -12.20 -3.11 -9.59
N SER A 88 -11.98 -3.85 -10.67
CA SER A 88 -12.36 -5.28 -10.75
C SER A 88 -11.44 -6.22 -9.98
N ASP A 89 -10.25 -5.77 -9.59
CA ASP A 89 -9.25 -6.64 -8.96
C ASP A 89 -9.48 -6.71 -7.45
N SER A 90 -9.30 -7.89 -6.85
CA SER A 90 -9.30 -8.04 -5.40
C SER A 90 -7.98 -7.58 -4.77
N GLU A 91 -6.88 -7.70 -5.51
CA GLU A 91 -5.51 -7.53 -5.03
C GLU A 91 -4.70 -6.58 -5.92
N TYR A 92 -3.56 -6.13 -5.41
CA TYR A 92 -2.60 -5.35 -6.18
C TYR A 92 -1.73 -6.27 -7.03
N THR A 93 -1.45 -5.85 -8.25
CA THR A 93 -0.54 -6.52 -9.18
C THR A 93 0.72 -5.67 -9.38
N ASP A 94 1.88 -6.33 -9.48
CA ASP A 94 3.15 -5.64 -9.74
C ASP A 94 3.20 -5.24 -11.21
N LEU A 95 3.35 -3.95 -11.48
CA LEU A 95 3.57 -3.41 -12.83
C LEU A 95 5.04 -3.30 -13.17
N ALA A 96 5.86 -2.99 -12.18
CA ALA A 96 7.29 -2.88 -12.36
C ALA A 96 7.98 -3.20 -11.04
N VAL A 97 9.10 -3.92 -11.13
CA VAL A 97 9.89 -4.37 -9.99
C VAL A 97 11.35 -4.04 -10.26
N PHE A 98 12.01 -3.49 -9.25
CA PHE A 98 13.43 -3.19 -9.22
C PHE A 98 14.06 -3.85 -8.00
N ASP A 99 14.97 -4.79 -8.23
CA ASP A 99 15.78 -5.44 -7.20
C ASP A 99 17.24 -5.00 -7.37
N PRO A 100 17.71 -3.97 -6.66
CA PRO A 100 19.06 -3.45 -6.85
C PRO A 100 20.17 -4.45 -6.43
N GLY A 101 19.85 -5.45 -5.61
CA GLY A 101 20.79 -6.49 -5.18
C GLY A 101 21.00 -7.58 -6.23
N ASN A 102 20.08 -7.71 -7.18
CA ASN A 102 20.18 -8.66 -8.27
C ASN A 102 21.07 -8.10 -9.41
N THR A 103 22.06 -8.88 -9.83
CA THR A 103 23.00 -8.53 -10.92
C THR A 103 22.61 -9.10 -12.27
N THR A 104 21.43 -9.73 -12.37
CA THR A 104 20.95 -10.40 -13.59
C THR A 104 19.97 -9.51 -14.36
N GLU A 105 19.52 -9.98 -15.53
CA GLU A 105 18.44 -9.34 -16.29
C GLU A 105 17.13 -9.20 -15.50
N PHE A 106 16.93 -10.00 -14.44
CA PHE A 106 15.77 -9.91 -13.54
C PHE A 106 15.86 -8.78 -12.53
N GLN A 107 16.91 -7.95 -12.59
CA GLN A 107 17.04 -6.75 -11.78
C GLN A 107 15.87 -5.78 -11.98
N LYS A 108 15.37 -5.71 -13.21
CA LYS A 108 14.33 -4.77 -13.65
C LYS A 108 13.27 -5.54 -14.42
N LEU A 109 12.08 -5.66 -13.86
CA LEU A 109 10.95 -6.33 -14.49
C LEU A 109 9.82 -5.34 -14.70
N SER A 110 9.13 -5.43 -15.82
CA SER A 110 7.92 -4.66 -16.08
C SER A 110 6.86 -5.53 -16.73
N TYR A 111 5.61 -5.29 -16.35
CA TYR A 111 4.42 -6.00 -16.79
C TYR A 111 3.44 -4.96 -17.34
N ILE A 112 3.62 -4.65 -18.62
CA ILE A 112 2.76 -3.71 -19.34
C ILE A 112 1.52 -4.48 -19.82
N PRO A 113 0.30 -4.01 -19.53
CA PRO A 113 -0.92 -4.65 -20.03
C PRO A 113 -0.93 -4.70 -21.57
N GLU A 114 -1.51 -5.77 -22.12
CA GLU A 114 -1.60 -5.96 -23.56
C GLU A 114 -2.28 -4.76 -24.25
N GLY A 115 -1.70 -4.30 -25.37
CA GLY A 115 -2.22 -3.17 -26.14
C GLY A 115 -1.95 -1.79 -25.54
N ARG A 116 -1.19 -1.67 -24.44
CA ARG A 116 -0.77 -0.39 -23.87
C ARG A 116 0.66 -0.03 -24.28
N MET A 117 0.89 1.27 -24.54
CA MET A 117 2.22 1.83 -24.84
C MET A 117 2.76 2.55 -23.60
N TRP A 118 3.03 1.78 -22.55
CA TRP A 118 3.66 2.33 -21.35
C TRP A 118 5.17 2.30 -21.52
N ASP A 119 5.83 3.35 -21.08
CA ASP A 119 7.29 3.42 -21.04
C ASP A 119 7.74 3.37 -19.58
N VAL A 120 8.59 2.39 -19.25
CA VAL A 120 9.00 2.12 -17.87
C VAL A 120 10.47 2.43 -17.69
N GLU A 121 10.74 3.44 -16.88
CA GLU A 121 12.08 3.88 -16.55
C GLU A 121 12.46 3.43 -15.14
N PHE A 122 13.67 2.89 -15.02
CA PHE A 122 14.25 2.48 -13.75
C PHE A 122 15.50 3.32 -13.49
N LEU A 123 15.41 4.20 -12.50
CA LEU A 123 16.54 4.99 -12.00
C LEU A 123 17.11 4.35 -10.74
N GLY A 124 18.43 4.45 -10.59
CA GLY A 124 19.18 3.70 -9.60
C GLY A 124 19.83 2.44 -10.19
N GLY A 125 20.96 2.02 -9.62
CA GLY A 125 21.68 0.86 -10.12
C GLY A 125 23.01 0.58 -9.42
N GLY A 126 23.25 -0.72 -9.19
CA GLY A 126 24.56 -1.37 -9.07
C GLY A 126 25.54 -0.77 -8.07
N GLY A 127 25.19 -0.70 -6.79
CA GLY A 127 26.10 -0.28 -5.73
C GLY A 127 25.36 0.05 -4.43
N ASN A 128 26.10 0.41 -3.37
CA ASN A 128 25.55 0.71 -2.04
C ASN A 128 24.62 1.95 -2.00
N SER A 129 24.41 2.62 -3.13
CA SER A 129 23.62 3.85 -3.28
C SER A 129 22.16 3.51 -3.64
N SER A 130 21.47 2.81 -2.73
CA SER A 130 20.05 2.50 -2.85
C SER A 130 19.12 3.71 -2.68
N GLN A 131 19.67 4.84 -2.21
CA GLN A 131 18.99 6.10 -1.90
C GLN A 131 18.36 6.80 -3.13
N PHE A 132 18.70 6.40 -4.36
CA PHE A 132 18.15 6.98 -5.59
C PHE A 132 17.35 6.00 -6.44
N SER A 133 16.88 4.90 -5.83
CA SER A 133 16.10 3.89 -6.51
C SER A 133 14.69 4.38 -6.79
N GLN A 134 14.32 4.41 -8.06
CA GLN A 134 13.03 4.92 -8.51
C GLN A 134 12.54 4.14 -9.75
N ILE A 135 11.23 3.93 -9.80
CA ILE A 135 10.51 3.44 -10.97
C ILE A 135 9.60 4.56 -11.46
N THR A 136 9.61 4.85 -12.75
CA THR A 136 8.64 5.75 -13.40
C THR A 136 7.93 4.98 -14.50
N ILE A 137 6.60 5.01 -14.53
CA ILE A 137 5.82 4.55 -15.67
C ILE A 137 5.21 5.78 -16.33
N ASN A 138 5.62 6.06 -17.57
CA ASN A 138 5.03 7.07 -18.43
C ASN A 138 3.92 6.42 -19.25
N ILE A 139 2.69 6.88 -19.06
CA ILE A 139 1.49 6.39 -19.72
C ILE A 139 1.09 7.43 -20.76
N LYS A 140 1.24 7.07 -22.04
CA LYS A 140 0.75 7.85 -23.17
C LYS A 140 -0.62 7.37 -23.58
N ASP A 141 -1.50 8.29 -23.97
CA ASP A 141 -2.88 8.00 -24.34
C ASP A 141 -3.64 7.15 -23.28
N GLY A 142 -3.63 7.65 -22.04
CA GLY A 142 -4.39 7.21 -20.89
C GLY A 142 -5.89 7.12 -21.17
N GLY A 143 -6.42 5.91 -21.04
CA GLY A 143 -7.82 5.58 -21.20
C GLY A 143 -8.46 5.14 -19.88
N CYS A 144 -9.72 4.72 -19.95
CA CYS A 144 -10.45 4.23 -18.78
C CYS A 144 -9.81 2.97 -18.16
N SER A 145 -9.04 2.20 -18.92
CA SER A 145 -8.33 1.00 -18.43
C SER A 145 -7.15 1.31 -17.52
N ASP A 146 -6.61 2.54 -17.56
CA ASP A 146 -5.52 2.97 -16.69
C ASP A 146 -6.04 3.63 -15.40
N ILE A 147 -7.36 3.73 -15.22
CA ILE A 147 -7.98 4.16 -13.96
C ILE A 147 -7.81 3.05 -12.93
N ALA A 148 -6.95 3.30 -11.95
CA ALA A 148 -6.59 2.32 -10.95
C ALA A 148 -6.03 2.98 -9.69
N LEU A 149 -5.88 2.20 -8.62
CA LEU A 149 -5.09 2.60 -7.46
C LEU A 149 -3.64 2.21 -7.70
N TYR A 150 -2.73 3.18 -7.63
CA TYR A 150 -1.30 2.96 -7.73
C TYR A 150 -0.64 3.15 -6.37
N ARG A 151 0.34 2.29 -6.05
CA ARG A 151 1.15 2.43 -4.84
C ARG A 151 2.55 1.88 -5.03
N CYS A 152 3.46 2.34 -4.18
CA CYS A 152 4.76 1.73 -4.00
C CYS A 152 4.71 0.59 -2.99
N ALA A 153 5.53 -0.42 -3.23
CA ALA A 153 5.89 -1.42 -2.26
C ALA A 153 7.42 -1.48 -2.18
N THR A 154 7.97 -1.39 -0.99
CA THR A 154 9.42 -1.42 -0.74
C THR A 154 9.76 -2.48 0.28
N ARG A 155 10.95 -3.06 0.16
CA ARG A 155 11.49 -3.98 1.14
C ARG A 155 12.98 -3.71 1.33
N TYR A 156 13.39 -3.77 2.59
CA TYR A 156 14.77 -3.57 3.00
C TYR A 156 15.33 -4.85 3.61
N ASN A 157 16.64 -5.04 3.57
CA ASN A 157 17.29 -6.24 4.08
C ASN A 157 17.14 -6.45 5.61
N ASN A 158 16.99 -5.37 6.39
CA ASN A 158 16.85 -5.42 7.83
C ASN A 158 15.39 -5.57 8.31
N ASP A 159 14.40 -5.39 7.43
CA ASP A 159 12.98 -5.60 7.70
C ASP A 159 12.38 -6.56 6.64
N CYS A 160 12.00 -7.75 7.09
CA CYS A 160 11.35 -8.74 6.22
C CYS A 160 9.94 -8.33 5.78
N ARG A 161 9.39 -7.21 6.27
CA ARG A 161 8.07 -6.72 5.90
C ARG A 161 8.16 -5.77 4.72
N ASN A 162 7.15 -5.85 3.86
CA ASN A 162 6.96 -4.86 2.82
C ASN A 162 6.36 -3.60 3.43
N VAL A 163 6.91 -2.45 3.08
CA VAL A 163 6.37 -1.13 3.38
C VAL A 163 5.62 -0.64 2.15
N TYR A 164 4.37 -0.22 2.35
CA TYR A 164 3.51 0.26 1.28
C TYR A 164 3.26 1.75 1.46
N THR A 165 3.30 2.51 0.35
CA THR A 165 2.77 3.86 0.39
C THR A 165 1.24 3.80 0.44
N GLU A 166 0.64 4.86 1.00
CA GLU A 166 -0.79 5.08 0.80
C GLU A 166 -1.09 5.09 -0.71
N PRO A 167 -2.17 4.43 -1.15
CA PRO A 167 -2.57 4.47 -2.55
C PRO A 167 -2.66 5.93 -2.98
N SER A 168 -1.98 6.27 -4.06
CA SER A 168 -1.90 7.64 -4.50
C SER A 168 -3.28 8.18 -4.86
N THR A 169 -3.79 9.10 -4.04
CA THR A 169 -5.14 9.69 -4.17
C THR A 169 -5.14 11.04 -4.87
N HIS A 170 -4.08 11.32 -5.65
CA HIS A 170 -3.71 12.61 -6.29
C HIS A 170 -2.68 13.42 -5.45
N SER A 171 -1.57 13.83 -6.08
CA SER A 171 -0.83 15.02 -5.64
C SER A 171 -1.05 16.13 -6.67
N ASN A 172 -1.53 17.27 -6.17
CA ASN A 172 -1.73 18.47 -6.97
C ASN A 172 -0.37 18.89 -7.55
N LYS A 173 -0.25 18.93 -8.88
CA LYS A 173 0.94 19.28 -9.70
C LYS A 173 1.81 18.12 -10.20
N GLY A 174 1.17 17.16 -10.89
CA GLY A 174 1.87 16.31 -11.86
C GLY A 174 2.94 15.38 -11.28
N ASN A 175 2.88 15.06 -10.00
CA ASN A 175 3.69 14.00 -9.40
C ASN A 175 2.75 13.15 -8.56
N ILE A 176 2.37 11.99 -9.07
CA ILE A 176 1.76 10.94 -8.26
C ILE A 176 2.93 10.22 -7.58
N PHE A 177 3.05 10.40 -6.26
CA PHE A 177 4.07 9.75 -5.40
C PHE A 177 3.67 8.30 -5.09
#